data_AF-A0A8D8NER3-F1
#
_entry.id   AF-A0A8D8NER3-F1
#
_cell.length_a   1.000
_cell.length_b   1.000
_cell.length_c   1.000
_cell.angle_alpha   90.00
_cell.angle_beta   90.00
_cell.angle_gamma   90.00
#
_symmetry.space_group_name_H-M   'P 1'
#
loop_
_entity.id
_entity.type
_entity.pdbx_description
1 polymer ?
#
loop_
_entity_poly.entity_id
_entity_poly.type
_entity_poly.pdbx_seq_one_letter_code
_entity_poly.pdbx_strand_id
1 'polypeptide(L)'
;MASQASSFTCLNCSVRFANAEAQREHYKTDWHRYNLKRKIAELPPVNVEEFERRILQQKSDDAAAQEDQSLYCRACKKLFKSKNSHDAHLDSKKHRELLRVFLKEQGEDGEQSQSVAVKSTREKKEYGVMMEQDGEVEEVDSDEWNDEDWDNPIENNDCLFCLNHCDDLIQNVKHMSVKHSFFIPDAEFCIDVEGLLGYLAEKICRDFICIWCNEKGRTFYSLDAVRNHMVEKGHCKMLHEGAALAEYVDFYDYSSSYPDHADDMDIDEELEAPPTLDADDFQMVLPSGAVIGHRSLLRYYKQRINPNRAVVVAKKSTQRLHKV
;
A
#
# COMPACT_ATOMS: atom_id res chain seq x y z
N MET A 1 -0.32 21.52 38.29
CA MET A 1 -0.62 21.75 36.87
C MET A 1 -0.47 20.43 36.15
N ALA A 2 -1.41 20.09 35.28
CA ALA A 2 -1.60 18.74 34.75
C ALA A 2 -0.44 18.31 33.81
N SER A 3 0.06 17.09 34.02
CA SER A 3 1.02 16.40 33.17
C SER A 3 0.42 16.22 31.77
N GLN A 4 1.04 16.78 30.72
CA GLN A 4 0.67 16.49 29.35
C GLN A 4 1.16 15.08 29.01
N ALA A 5 0.24 14.13 28.88
CA ALA A 5 0.53 12.78 28.42
C ALA A 5 0.63 12.80 26.89
N SER A 6 1.78 12.35 26.36
CA SER A 6 1.98 12.08 24.94
C SER A 6 0.86 11.19 24.42
N SER A 7 0.08 11.67 23.46
CA SER A 7 -1.05 10.91 22.95
C SER A 7 -0.65 10.06 21.77
N PHE A 8 -0.51 8.76 22.00
CA PHE A 8 -0.28 7.77 20.95
C PHE A 8 -1.56 7.63 20.11
N THR A 9 -1.53 8.00 18.84
CA THR A 9 -2.71 7.95 17.96
C THR A 9 -2.38 7.33 16.61
N CYS A 10 -3.32 6.57 16.05
CA CYS A 10 -3.25 6.12 14.66
C CYS A 10 -4.18 6.96 13.80
N LEU A 11 -3.64 7.76 12.88
CA LEU A 11 -4.43 8.58 11.95
C LEU A 11 -5.25 7.73 10.97
N ASN A 12 -4.74 6.55 10.61
CA ASN A 12 -5.38 5.66 9.65
C ASN A 12 -6.66 5.02 10.23
N CYS A 13 -6.64 4.71 11.52
CA CYS A 13 -7.77 4.10 12.23
C CYS A 13 -8.54 5.09 13.12
N SER A 14 -8.10 6.35 13.17
CA SER A 14 -8.68 7.42 14.00
C SER A 14 -8.85 7.05 15.48
N VAL A 15 -7.90 6.31 16.04
CA VAL A 15 -7.93 5.86 17.45
C VAL A 15 -6.73 6.35 18.24
N ARG A 16 -6.98 6.51 19.55
CA ARG A 16 -6.00 6.92 20.54
C ARG A 16 -5.69 5.75 21.48
N PHE A 17 -4.40 5.54 21.73
CA PHE A 17 -3.86 4.51 22.62
C PHE A 17 -3.33 5.15 23.90
N ALA A 18 -3.31 4.34 24.96
CA ALA A 18 -2.79 4.77 26.26
C ALA A 18 -1.25 4.78 26.27
N ASN A 19 -0.61 3.84 25.58
CA ASN A 19 0.84 3.62 25.59
C ASN A 19 1.39 3.41 24.17
N ALA A 20 2.68 3.69 23.95
CA ALA A 20 3.38 3.47 22.68
C ALA A 20 3.38 1.99 22.24
N GLU A 21 3.47 1.08 23.22
CA GLU A 21 3.48 -0.37 22.97
C GLU A 21 2.15 -0.85 22.38
N ALA A 22 1.02 -0.33 22.89
CA ALA A 22 -0.30 -0.62 22.35
C ALA A 22 -0.49 -0.06 20.93
N GLN A 23 0.16 1.06 20.59
CA GLN A 23 0.15 1.60 19.22
C GLN A 23 0.95 0.69 18.27
N ARG A 24 2.10 0.17 18.70
CA ARG A 24 2.89 -0.80 17.91
C ARG A 24 2.16 -2.13 17.72
N GLU A 25 1.50 -2.64 18.75
CA GLU A 25 0.64 -3.82 18.62
C GLU A 25 -0.52 -3.57 17.66
N HIS A 26 -1.16 -2.39 17.74
CA HIS A 26 -2.21 -2.02 16.80
C HIS A 26 -1.75 -2.05 15.33
N TYR A 27 -0.55 -1.57 15.01
CA TYR A 27 -0.02 -1.65 13.63
C TYR A 27 0.09 -3.08 13.10
N LYS A 28 0.19 -4.08 13.98
CA LYS A 28 0.22 -5.51 13.63
C LYS A 28 -1.18 -6.14 13.51
N THR A 29 -2.23 -5.47 13.99
CA THR A 29 -3.60 -6.01 13.95
C THR A 29 -4.20 -5.97 12.55
N ASP A 30 -5.04 -6.96 12.24
CA ASP A 30 -5.75 -7.02 10.96
C ASP A 30 -6.72 -5.85 10.77
N TRP A 31 -7.22 -5.26 11.86
CA TRP A 31 -8.04 -4.06 11.80
C TRP A 31 -7.27 -2.86 11.24
N HIS A 32 -6.00 -2.69 11.63
CA HIS A 32 -5.14 -1.64 11.07
C HIS A 32 -4.88 -1.86 9.58
N ARG A 33 -4.53 -3.10 9.20
CA ARG A 33 -4.29 -3.50 7.81
C ARG A 33 -5.53 -3.29 6.94
N TYR A 34 -6.70 -3.65 7.46
CA TYR A 34 -7.98 -3.46 6.77
C TYR A 34 -8.27 -1.98 6.50
N ASN A 35 -8.10 -1.12 7.50
CA ASN A 35 -8.29 0.32 7.33
C ASN A 35 -7.23 0.96 6.42
N LEU A 36 -6.00 0.43 6.42
CA LEU A 36 -4.96 0.85 5.48
C LEU A 36 -5.35 0.56 4.03
N LYS A 37 -5.82 -0.65 3.74
CA LYS A 37 -6.33 -1.02 2.41
C LYS A 37 -7.52 -0.16 1.99
N ARG A 38 -8.43 0.12 2.91
CA ARG A 38 -9.57 1.01 2.64
C ARG A 38 -9.11 2.43 2.31
N LYS A 39 -8.14 2.97 3.06
CA LYS A 39 -7.57 4.29 2.77
C LYS A 39 -6.86 4.34 1.41
N ILE A 40 -6.15 3.27 1.04
CA ILE A 40 -5.52 3.13 -0.28
C ILE A 40 -6.58 3.10 -1.39
N ALA A 41 -7.75 2.51 -1.12
CA ALA A 41 -8.90 2.49 -2.02
C ALA A 41 -9.79 3.75 -1.90
N GLU A 42 -9.34 4.80 -1.21
CA GLU A 42 -10.10 6.05 -0.95
C GLU A 42 -11.44 5.84 -0.22
N LEU A 43 -11.58 4.72 0.48
CA LEU A 43 -12.76 4.40 1.28
C LEU A 43 -12.59 4.89 2.73
N PRO A 44 -13.69 5.35 3.38
CA PRO A 44 -13.64 5.75 4.78
C PRO A 44 -13.17 4.61 5.69
N PRO A 45 -12.37 4.91 6.74
CA PRO A 45 -11.94 3.92 7.73
C PRO A 45 -13.15 3.41 8.52
N VAL A 46 -13.07 2.14 8.91
CA VAL A 46 -14.13 1.41 9.61
C VAL A 46 -13.76 1.26 11.07
N ASN A 47 -14.74 1.47 11.96
CA ASN A 47 -14.55 1.33 13.40
C ASN A 47 -14.38 -0.16 13.81
N VAL A 48 -13.78 -0.42 14.97
CA VAL A 48 -13.52 -1.77 15.49
C VAL A 48 -14.79 -2.62 15.52
N GLU A 49 -15.89 -2.09 16.04
CA GLU A 49 -17.16 -2.82 16.16
C GLU A 49 -17.73 -3.25 14.79
N GLU A 50 -17.55 -2.41 13.77
CA GLU A 50 -18.03 -2.71 12.44
C GLU A 50 -17.11 -3.67 11.70
N PHE A 51 -15.80 -3.62 11.97
CA PHE A 51 -14.84 -4.61 11.49
C PHE A 51 -15.13 -5.99 12.06
N GLU A 52 -15.34 -6.10 13.38
CA GLU A 52 -15.71 -7.36 14.03
C GLU A 52 -17.03 -7.92 13.50
N ARG A 53 -18.03 -7.05 13.28
CA ARG A 53 -19.32 -7.45 12.69
C ARG A 53 -19.14 -8.02 11.28
N ARG A 54 -18.29 -7.40 10.45
CA ARG A 54 -18.00 -7.88 9.09
C ARG A 54 -17.30 -9.24 9.11
N ILE A 55 -16.33 -9.43 10.00
CA ILE A 55 -15.68 -10.74 10.20
C ILE A 55 -16.70 -11.80 10.61
N LEU A 56 -17.60 -11.49 11.54
CA LEU A 56 -18.62 -12.42 12.01
C LEU A 56 -19.59 -12.81 10.88
N GLN A 57 -19.97 -11.83 10.06
CA GLN A 57 -20.86 -12.03 8.93
C GLN A 57 -20.18 -12.91 7.86
N GLN A 58 -18.93 -12.62 7.51
CA GLN A 58 -18.15 -13.42 6.57
C GLN A 58 -18.00 -14.87 7.06
N LYS A 59 -17.63 -15.08 8.32
CA LYS A 59 -17.59 -16.44 8.92
C LYS A 59 -18.94 -17.16 8.87
N SER A 60 -20.04 -16.44 8.98
CA SER A 60 -21.38 -17.04 8.88
C SER A 60 -21.77 -17.38 7.44
N ASP A 61 -21.35 -16.54 6.49
CA ASP A 61 -21.56 -16.74 5.06
C ASP A 61 -20.68 -17.90 4.54
N ASP A 62 -19.43 -18.00 5.00
CA ASP A 62 -18.52 -19.11 4.72
C ASP A 62 -19.03 -20.42 5.32
N ALA A 63 -19.54 -20.39 6.56
CA ALA A 63 -20.18 -21.54 7.19
C ALA A 63 -21.44 -21.97 6.43
N ALA A 64 -22.26 -21.02 5.97
CA ALA A 64 -23.43 -21.30 5.16
C ALA A 64 -23.05 -21.87 3.78
N ALA A 65 -22.00 -21.33 3.14
CA ALA A 65 -21.47 -21.82 1.87
C ALA A 65 -20.88 -23.23 2.01
N GLN A 66 -20.23 -23.55 3.13
CA GLN A 66 -19.75 -24.90 3.44
C GLN A 66 -20.90 -25.89 3.67
N GLU A 67 -21.99 -25.47 4.30
CA GLU A 67 -23.19 -26.31 4.47
C GLU A 67 -23.92 -26.56 3.14
N ASP A 68 -23.97 -25.57 2.26
CA ASP A 68 -24.57 -25.65 0.93
C ASP A 68 -23.76 -26.50 -0.07
N GLN A 69 -22.48 -26.77 0.21
CA GLN A 69 -21.64 -27.68 -0.58
C GLN A 69 -21.84 -29.16 -0.25
N SER A 70 -22.73 -29.50 0.68
CA SER A 70 -23.03 -30.89 1.03
C SER A 70 -23.83 -31.59 -0.09
N LEU A 71 -23.17 -32.48 -0.83
CA LEU A 71 -23.72 -33.19 -1.99
C LEU A 71 -24.23 -34.57 -1.59
N TYR A 72 -25.47 -34.90 -1.96
CA TYR A 72 -26.09 -36.18 -1.65
C TYR A 72 -26.21 -37.10 -2.87
N CYS A 73 -25.71 -38.33 -2.75
CA CYS A 73 -25.84 -39.35 -3.76
C CYS A 73 -27.09 -40.20 -3.53
N ARG A 74 -28.08 -40.11 -4.44
CA ARG A 74 -29.35 -40.85 -4.37
C ARG A 74 -29.21 -42.37 -4.49
N ALA A 75 -28.31 -42.86 -5.34
CA ALA A 75 -28.10 -44.30 -5.55
C ALA A 75 -27.40 -45.01 -4.39
N CYS A 76 -26.54 -44.30 -3.65
CA CYS A 76 -25.83 -44.86 -2.49
C CYS A 76 -26.37 -44.39 -1.15
N LYS A 77 -27.31 -43.43 -1.15
CA LYS A 77 -27.87 -42.78 0.03
C LYS A 77 -26.80 -42.21 0.97
N LYS A 78 -25.76 -41.58 0.40
CA LYS A 78 -24.63 -41.01 1.15
C LYS A 78 -24.54 -39.49 0.95
N LEU A 79 -24.30 -38.78 2.05
CA LEU A 79 -24.04 -37.34 2.08
C LEU A 79 -22.53 -37.10 2.12
N PHE A 80 -22.04 -36.24 1.24
CA PHE A 80 -20.63 -35.88 1.09
C PHE A 80 -20.45 -34.41 1.43
N LYS A 81 -19.42 -34.10 2.22
CA LYS A 81 -19.13 -32.74 2.69
C LYS A 81 -18.34 -31.89 1.69
N SER A 82 -17.87 -32.48 0.59
CA SER A 82 -17.06 -31.80 -0.42
C SER A 82 -17.30 -32.42 -1.80
N LYS A 83 -17.32 -31.57 -2.83
CA LYS A 83 -17.49 -31.95 -4.24
C LYS A 83 -16.46 -32.98 -4.70
N ASN A 84 -15.19 -32.80 -4.34
CA ASN A 84 -14.12 -33.72 -4.72
C ASN A 84 -14.33 -35.14 -4.17
N SER A 85 -14.87 -35.26 -2.94
CA SER A 85 -15.18 -36.56 -2.34
C SER A 85 -16.40 -37.24 -2.97
N HIS A 86 -17.37 -36.43 -3.43
CA HIS A 86 -18.55 -36.90 -4.14
C HIS A 86 -18.17 -37.41 -5.54
N ASP A 87 -17.31 -36.70 -6.27
CA ASP A 87 -16.91 -37.07 -7.63
C ASP A 87 -16.05 -38.37 -7.61
N ALA A 88 -15.12 -38.48 -6.67
CA ALA A 88 -14.39 -39.73 -6.43
C ALA A 88 -15.32 -40.90 -6.05
N HIS A 89 -16.44 -40.61 -5.37
CA HIS A 89 -17.46 -41.62 -5.08
C HIS A 89 -18.19 -42.08 -6.35
N LEU A 90 -18.55 -41.17 -7.26
CA LEU A 90 -19.18 -41.50 -8.55
C LEU A 90 -18.31 -42.44 -9.39
N ASP A 91 -16.99 -42.30 -9.29
CA ASP A 91 -16.04 -43.14 -10.01
C ASP A 91 -15.74 -44.50 -9.36
N SER A 92 -16.19 -44.72 -8.12
CA SER A 92 -15.98 -45.98 -7.43
C SER A 92 -16.76 -47.12 -8.07
N LYS A 93 -16.11 -48.28 -8.26
CA LYS A 93 -16.74 -49.52 -8.76
C LYS A 93 -18.01 -49.91 -7.98
N LYS A 94 -18.04 -49.61 -6.68
CA LYS A 94 -19.19 -49.86 -5.81
C LYS A 94 -20.40 -48.99 -6.15
N HIS A 95 -20.18 -47.73 -6.49
CA HIS A 95 -21.25 -46.82 -6.90
C HIS A 95 -21.82 -47.22 -8.26
N ARG A 96 -20.96 -47.53 -9.23
CA ARG A 96 -21.38 -47.95 -10.59
C ARG A 96 -22.23 -49.22 -10.59
N GLU A 97 -21.95 -50.18 -9.72
CA GLU A 97 -22.74 -51.40 -9.60
C GLU A 97 -24.10 -51.13 -8.93
N LEU A 98 -24.14 -50.33 -7.86
CA LEU A 98 -25.39 -49.93 -7.21
C LEU A 98 -26.27 -49.06 -8.12
N LEU A 99 -25.68 -48.20 -8.94
CA LEU A 99 -26.39 -47.44 -9.97
C LEU A 99 -27.08 -48.35 -10.98
N ARG A 100 -26.39 -49.42 -11.45
CA ARG A 100 -26.99 -50.38 -12.38
C ARG A 100 -28.20 -51.10 -11.79
N VAL A 101 -28.14 -51.45 -10.50
CA VAL A 101 -29.28 -52.06 -9.80
C VAL A 101 -30.41 -51.04 -9.66
N PHE A 102 -30.10 -49.82 -9.23
CA PHE A 102 -31.07 -48.74 -9.06
C PHE A 102 -31.80 -48.37 -10.36
N LEU A 103 -31.09 -48.30 -11.49
CA LEU A 103 -31.67 -48.03 -12.81
C LEU A 103 -32.55 -49.19 -13.31
N LYS A 104 -32.17 -50.45 -13.03
CA LYS A 104 -33.00 -51.62 -13.34
C LYS A 104 -34.31 -51.65 -12.56
N GLU A 105 -34.32 -51.12 -11.34
CA GLU A 105 -35.52 -51.03 -10.50
C GLU A 105 -36.46 -49.89 -10.93
N GLN A 106 -35.98 -48.86 -11.65
CA GLN A 106 -36.79 -47.71 -12.07
C GLN A 106 -37.36 -47.77 -13.50
N GLY A 107 -36.97 -48.75 -14.32
CA GLY A 107 -37.70 -49.10 -15.55
C GLY A 107 -37.76 -48.01 -16.63
N GLU A 108 -36.65 -47.32 -16.89
CA GLU A 108 -36.53 -46.37 -18.02
C GLU A 108 -35.30 -46.71 -18.88
N ASP A 109 -35.55 -47.14 -20.12
CA ASP A 109 -34.55 -47.29 -21.18
C ASP A 109 -34.24 -45.90 -21.76
N GLY A 110 -33.10 -45.32 -21.37
CA GLY A 110 -32.65 -44.05 -21.95
C GLY A 110 -31.24 -43.65 -21.49
N GLU A 111 -30.29 -43.68 -22.42
CA GLU A 111 -28.96 -43.10 -22.25
C GLU A 111 -29.04 -41.57 -22.15
N GLN A 112 -29.25 -41.04 -20.94
CA GLN A 112 -28.89 -39.65 -20.63
C GLN A 112 -28.28 -39.56 -19.24
N SER A 113 -26.99 -39.23 -19.22
CA SER A 113 -26.27 -38.73 -18.05
C SER A 113 -26.93 -37.45 -17.55
N GLN A 114 -27.87 -37.57 -16.62
CA GLN A 114 -28.35 -36.44 -15.81
C GLN A 114 -27.86 -36.62 -14.38
N SER A 115 -26.88 -35.81 -14.01
CA SER A 115 -26.51 -35.53 -12.63
C SER A 115 -27.68 -34.83 -11.94
N VAL A 116 -28.56 -35.59 -11.28
CA VAL A 116 -29.64 -35.01 -10.47
C VAL A 116 -29.08 -34.53 -9.13
N ALA A 117 -28.39 -33.40 -9.15
CA ALA A 117 -28.09 -32.62 -7.96
C ALA A 117 -29.40 -31.97 -7.48
N VAL A 118 -30.01 -32.53 -6.43
CA VAL A 118 -31.14 -31.89 -5.76
C VAL A 118 -30.58 -30.88 -4.77
N LYS A 119 -30.83 -29.60 -5.01
CA LYS A 119 -30.60 -28.54 -4.02
C LYS A 119 -31.41 -28.86 -2.76
N SER A 120 -30.77 -28.71 -1.60
CA SER A 120 -31.41 -28.84 -0.29
C SER A 120 -32.69 -27.99 -0.25
N THR A 121 -33.81 -28.60 0.15
CA THR A 121 -35.09 -27.92 0.34
C THR A 121 -35.07 -27.22 1.71
N ARG A 122 -34.52 -26.01 1.75
CA ARG A 122 -34.74 -25.08 2.85
C ARG A 122 -35.23 -23.77 2.26
N GLU A 123 -36.43 -23.36 2.67
CA GLU A 123 -37.09 -22.15 2.20
C GLU A 123 -36.19 -20.94 2.43
N LYS A 124 -35.92 -20.18 1.35
CA LYS A 124 -35.35 -18.85 1.40
C LYS A 124 -36.31 -17.96 2.21
N LYS A 125 -35.89 -17.50 3.38
CA LYS A 125 -36.49 -16.29 3.97
C LYS A 125 -35.96 -15.10 3.20
N GLU A 126 -36.83 -14.51 2.38
CA GLU A 126 -36.62 -13.18 1.82
C GLU A 126 -36.56 -12.16 2.96
N TYR A 127 -35.38 -11.58 3.20
CA TYR A 127 -35.28 -10.24 3.75
C TYR A 127 -34.88 -9.32 2.61
N GLY A 128 -35.84 -8.55 2.13
CA GLY A 128 -35.59 -7.44 1.24
C GLY A 128 -34.84 -6.34 1.98
N VAL A 129 -33.66 -6.01 1.48
CA VAL A 129 -33.07 -4.69 1.68
C VAL A 129 -32.76 -4.15 0.29
N MET A 130 -33.55 -3.17 -0.12
CA MET A 130 -33.19 -2.25 -1.20
C MET A 130 -31.97 -1.46 -0.75
N MET A 131 -30.87 -1.55 -1.50
CA MET A 131 -29.94 -0.44 -1.64
C MET A 131 -29.24 -0.56 -3.00
N GLU A 132 -29.77 0.21 -3.95
CA GLU A 132 -29.00 0.69 -5.09
C GLU A 132 -28.00 1.72 -4.56
N GLN A 133 -26.70 1.39 -4.57
CA GLN A 133 -25.64 2.32 -4.96
C GLN A 133 -24.37 1.52 -5.27
N ASP A 134 -24.21 1.21 -6.54
CA ASP A 134 -22.98 1.14 -7.32
C ASP A 134 -21.69 1.47 -6.54
N GLY A 135 -21.08 0.40 -6.02
CA GLY A 135 -19.71 0.32 -5.57
C GLY A 135 -19.37 -1.17 -5.55
N GLU A 136 -18.67 -1.63 -6.58
CA GLU A 136 -18.13 -2.99 -6.70
C GLU A 136 -17.24 -3.26 -5.48
N VAL A 137 -17.81 -3.91 -4.46
CA VAL A 137 -17.05 -4.38 -3.30
C VAL A 137 -16.44 -5.70 -3.73
N GLU A 138 -15.19 -5.63 -4.21
CA GLU A 138 -14.33 -6.80 -4.40
C GLU A 138 -14.42 -7.65 -3.12
N GLU A 139 -14.89 -8.89 -3.28
CA GLU A 139 -14.88 -9.92 -2.26
C GLU A 139 -13.42 -10.20 -1.91
N VAL A 140 -12.88 -9.48 -0.92
CA VAL A 140 -11.54 -9.75 -0.39
C VAL A 140 -11.62 -11.05 0.38
N ASP A 141 -11.28 -12.14 -0.30
CA ASP A 141 -11.08 -13.47 0.24
C ASP A 141 -10.16 -13.38 1.46
N SER A 142 -10.74 -13.58 2.65
CA SER A 142 -10.04 -13.45 3.93
C SER A 142 -9.28 -14.72 4.31
N ASP A 143 -9.38 -15.78 3.51
CA ASP A 143 -8.82 -17.10 3.83
C ASP A 143 -7.36 -17.27 3.39
N GLU A 144 -6.74 -16.25 2.77
CA GLU A 144 -5.30 -16.23 2.42
C GLU A 144 -4.43 -15.52 3.48
N TRP A 145 -4.97 -15.22 4.66
CA TRP A 145 -4.28 -14.52 5.76
C TRP A 145 -3.79 -15.46 6.86
N ASN A 146 -3.53 -16.72 6.53
CA ASN A 146 -2.80 -17.59 7.44
C ASN A 146 -1.37 -17.02 7.51
N ASP A 147 -0.96 -16.52 8.68
CA ASP A 147 0.41 -16.12 9.02
C ASP A 147 1.36 -17.34 9.03
N GLU A 148 1.42 -18.07 7.91
CA GLU A 148 2.43 -19.10 7.65
C GLU A 148 3.67 -18.38 7.12
N ASP A 149 4.63 -18.16 8.03
CA ASP A 149 6.05 -17.95 7.76
C ASP A 149 6.35 -17.19 6.45
N TRP A 150 6.05 -15.89 6.43
CA TRP A 150 6.58 -15.02 5.38
C TRP A 150 8.10 -14.91 5.56
N ASP A 151 8.84 -15.67 4.75
CA ASP A 151 10.29 -15.72 4.75
C ASP A 151 10.84 -14.38 4.24
N ASN A 152 11.37 -13.56 5.14
CA ASN A 152 11.81 -12.21 4.82
C ASN A 152 13.04 -12.28 3.90
N PRO A 153 12.96 -11.85 2.62
CA PRO A 153 14.04 -12.07 1.65
C PRO A 153 15.37 -11.41 2.05
N ILE A 154 15.31 -10.38 2.90
CA ILE A 154 16.49 -9.70 3.41
C ILE A 154 17.26 -10.55 4.44
N GLU A 155 16.57 -11.38 5.23
CA GLU A 155 17.23 -12.31 6.17
C GLU A 155 18.05 -13.37 5.43
N ASN A 156 17.62 -13.71 4.21
CA ASN A 156 18.31 -14.60 3.30
C ASN A 156 19.22 -13.86 2.30
N ASN A 157 19.53 -12.57 2.48
CA ASN A 157 20.37 -11.78 1.56
C ASN A 157 19.93 -11.83 0.08
N ASP A 158 18.64 -12.01 -0.18
CA ASP A 158 18.08 -12.01 -1.52
C ASP A 158 17.80 -10.59 -2.01
N CYS A 159 17.93 -10.38 -3.31
CA CYS A 159 17.61 -9.10 -3.93
C CYS A 159 16.10 -8.84 -3.90
N LEU A 160 15.69 -7.62 -3.52
CA LEU A 160 14.27 -7.23 -3.47
C LEU A 160 13.59 -7.28 -4.84
N PHE A 161 14.33 -7.03 -5.91
CA PHE A 161 13.78 -6.81 -7.26
C PHE A 161 13.99 -8.00 -8.21
N CYS A 162 14.79 -9.00 -7.85
CA CYS A 162 15.04 -10.18 -8.70
C CYS A 162 15.43 -11.42 -7.90
N LEU A 163 15.54 -12.57 -8.58
CA LEU A 163 15.87 -13.87 -7.97
C LEU A 163 17.37 -14.07 -7.67
N ASN A 164 18.14 -12.99 -7.53
CA ASN A 164 19.55 -13.10 -7.22
C ASN A 164 19.78 -13.11 -5.71
N HIS A 165 20.43 -14.17 -5.25
CA HIS A 165 20.96 -14.32 -3.90
C HIS A 165 22.39 -13.79 -3.82
N CYS A 166 22.75 -13.16 -2.71
CA CYS A 166 24.11 -12.69 -2.43
C CYS A 166 24.60 -13.24 -1.08
N ASP A 167 25.90 -13.43 -0.93
CA ASP A 167 26.47 -13.98 0.31
C ASP A 167 26.55 -12.91 1.44
N ASP A 168 26.64 -11.63 1.06
CA ASP A 168 26.72 -10.48 1.99
C ASP A 168 25.66 -9.42 1.69
N LEU A 169 25.11 -8.80 2.74
CA LEU A 169 24.19 -7.66 2.62
C LEU A 169 24.78 -6.49 1.81
N ILE A 170 26.06 -6.16 2.05
CA ILE A 170 26.76 -5.08 1.34
C ILE A 170 26.85 -5.39 -0.16
N GLN A 171 27.04 -6.66 -0.53
CA GLN A 171 27.06 -7.08 -1.92
C GLN A 171 25.66 -7.03 -2.52
N ASN A 172 24.62 -7.39 -1.77
CA ASN A 172 23.22 -7.26 -2.18
C ASN A 172 22.85 -5.80 -2.49
N VAL A 173 23.21 -4.85 -1.60
CA VAL A 173 22.95 -3.42 -1.83
C VAL A 173 23.72 -2.91 -3.05
N LYS A 174 24.98 -3.34 -3.25
CA LYS A 174 25.74 -3.04 -4.48
C LYS A 174 25.09 -3.63 -5.73
N HIS A 175 24.54 -4.83 -5.62
CA HIS A 175 23.80 -5.47 -6.70
C HIS A 175 22.54 -4.67 -7.07
N MET A 176 21.76 -4.28 -6.06
CA MET A 176 20.56 -3.46 -6.22
C MET A 176 20.89 -2.09 -6.84
N SER A 177 22.00 -1.46 -6.47
CA SER A 177 22.41 -0.18 -7.06
C SER A 177 22.88 -0.29 -8.51
N VAL A 178 23.63 -1.34 -8.87
CA VAL A 178 24.16 -1.50 -10.23
C VAL A 178 23.11 -2.04 -11.20
N LYS A 179 22.39 -3.11 -10.83
CA LYS A 179 21.43 -3.78 -11.73
C LYS A 179 20.07 -3.09 -11.74
N HIS A 180 19.62 -2.61 -10.59
CA HIS A 180 18.28 -2.05 -10.41
C HIS A 180 18.27 -0.54 -10.20
N SER A 181 19.42 0.13 -10.19
CA SER A 181 19.52 1.58 -9.95
C SER A 181 18.82 2.02 -8.66
N PHE A 182 18.83 1.15 -7.64
CA PHE A 182 18.32 1.45 -6.31
C PHE A 182 19.36 2.23 -5.51
N PHE A 183 18.94 3.35 -4.93
CA PHE A 183 19.77 4.19 -4.09
C PHE A 183 19.00 4.57 -2.84
N ILE A 184 19.70 4.52 -1.71
CA ILE A 184 19.22 5.01 -0.42
C ILE A 184 19.61 6.50 -0.36
N PRO A 185 18.63 7.42 -0.36
CA PRO A 185 18.88 8.85 -0.19
C PRO A 185 19.58 9.09 1.15
N ASP A 186 20.46 10.08 1.20
CA ASP A 186 21.07 10.53 2.45
C ASP A 186 21.63 9.39 3.32
N ALA A 187 22.31 8.42 2.68
CA ALA A 187 22.82 7.21 3.33
C ALA A 187 23.78 7.49 4.51
N GLU A 188 24.35 8.69 4.58
CA GLU A 188 25.19 9.16 5.70
C GLU A 188 24.39 9.35 7.00
N PHE A 189 23.08 9.60 6.89
CA PHE A 189 22.15 9.86 8.01
C PHE A 189 21.23 8.67 8.30
N CYS A 190 21.41 7.54 7.61
CA CYS A 190 20.62 6.33 7.85
C CYS A 190 21.24 5.53 9.00
N ILE A 191 20.55 5.48 10.15
CA ILE A 191 21.03 4.76 11.34
C ILE A 191 20.88 3.25 11.14
N ASP A 192 19.77 2.84 10.54
CA ASP A 192 19.39 1.43 10.39
C ASP A 192 19.02 1.08 8.94
N VAL A 193 20.05 0.70 8.18
CA VAL A 193 19.91 0.26 6.79
C VAL A 193 19.20 -1.09 6.71
N GLU A 194 19.42 -1.98 7.68
CA GLU A 194 18.81 -3.31 7.71
C GLU A 194 17.30 -3.22 7.96
N GLY A 195 16.89 -2.41 8.94
CA GLY A 195 15.50 -2.11 9.23
C GLY A 195 14.79 -1.42 8.06
N LEU A 196 15.44 -0.45 7.42
CA LEU A 196 14.88 0.21 6.23
C LEU A 196 14.65 -0.79 5.09
N LEU A 197 15.64 -1.64 4.79
CA LEU A 197 15.50 -2.66 3.75
C LEU A 197 14.45 -3.71 4.11
N GLY A 198 14.33 -4.10 5.39
CA GLY A 198 13.30 -5.00 5.88
C GLY A 198 11.89 -4.42 5.70
N TYR A 199 11.70 -3.14 6.01
CA TYR A 199 10.42 -2.46 5.76
C TYR A 199 10.06 -2.39 4.27
N LEU A 200 11.05 -2.08 3.42
CA LEU A 200 10.85 -2.11 1.96
C LEU A 200 10.56 -3.52 1.45
N ALA A 201 11.15 -4.55 2.04
CA ALA A 201 10.90 -5.95 1.72
C ALA A 201 9.46 -6.35 2.06
N GLU A 202 8.96 -5.96 3.24
CA GLU A 202 7.57 -6.21 3.64
C GLU A 202 6.60 -5.55 2.66
N LYS A 203 6.83 -4.29 2.28
CA LYS A 203 5.99 -3.59 1.29
C LYS A 203 5.93 -4.29 -0.08
N ILE A 204 7.06 -4.75 -0.60
CA ILE A 204 7.10 -5.40 -1.92
C ILE A 204 6.51 -6.80 -1.82
N CYS A 205 6.90 -7.57 -0.81
CA CYS A 205 6.75 -9.01 -0.85
C CYS A 205 5.54 -9.51 -0.05
N ARG A 206 5.13 -8.80 1.00
CA ARG A 206 3.90 -9.09 1.75
C ARG A 206 2.71 -8.32 1.19
N ASP A 207 2.86 -7.02 0.98
CA ASP A 207 1.73 -6.16 0.58
C ASP A 207 1.56 -6.06 -0.95
N PHE A 208 2.53 -6.55 -1.72
CA PHE A 208 2.58 -6.41 -3.17
C PHE A 208 2.40 -4.97 -3.65
N ILE A 209 3.12 -4.03 -3.01
CA ILE A 209 3.08 -2.60 -3.32
C ILE A 209 4.40 -2.14 -3.95
N CYS A 210 4.29 -1.32 -4.99
CA CYS A 210 5.44 -0.67 -5.61
C CYS A 210 5.88 0.57 -4.81
N ILE A 211 7.13 0.59 -4.34
CA ILE A 211 7.71 1.62 -3.45
C ILE A 211 7.61 3.05 -4.03
N TRP A 212 7.65 3.20 -5.35
CA TRP A 212 7.65 4.53 -6.00
C TRP A 212 6.24 5.05 -6.35
N CYS A 213 5.29 4.15 -6.62
CA CYS A 213 4.00 4.51 -7.21
C CYS A 213 2.97 5.09 -6.24
N ASN A 214 3.34 5.30 -4.97
CA ASN A 214 2.57 5.36 -3.71
C ASN A 214 1.20 6.09 -3.64
N GLU A 215 0.54 6.46 -4.74
CA GLU A 215 -0.74 7.18 -4.73
C GLU A 215 -1.73 6.69 -5.80
N LYS A 216 -1.45 5.58 -6.50
CA LYS A 216 -2.34 5.10 -7.59
C LYS A 216 -2.71 3.63 -7.47
N GLY A 217 -3.28 3.25 -6.33
CA GLY A 217 -4.28 2.17 -6.21
C GLY A 217 -3.99 0.85 -6.93
N ARG A 218 -2.73 0.42 -7.01
CA ARG A 218 -2.36 -0.87 -7.61
C ARG A 218 -1.53 -1.65 -6.62
N THR A 219 -2.23 -2.30 -5.68
CA THR A 219 -1.72 -3.55 -5.11
C THR A 219 -1.69 -4.58 -6.24
N PHE A 220 -0.59 -5.28 -6.39
CA PHE A 220 -0.49 -6.35 -7.37
C PHE A 220 -0.96 -7.66 -6.75
N TYR A 221 -1.26 -8.65 -7.59
CA TYR A 221 -1.74 -9.96 -7.15
C TYR A 221 -0.62 -10.97 -6.86
N SER A 222 0.63 -10.63 -7.19
CA SER A 222 1.77 -11.51 -6.96
C SER A 222 3.08 -10.73 -6.86
N LEU A 223 4.04 -11.30 -6.13
CA LEU A 223 5.39 -10.77 -5.99
C LEU A 223 6.07 -10.58 -7.35
N ASP A 224 5.93 -11.55 -8.26
CA ASP A 224 6.50 -11.47 -9.60
C ASP A 224 5.90 -10.32 -10.42
N ALA A 225 4.60 -10.04 -10.25
CA ALA A 225 3.95 -8.92 -10.91
C ALA A 225 4.48 -7.58 -10.40
N VAL A 226 4.72 -7.43 -9.09
CA VAL A 226 5.33 -6.23 -8.50
C VAL A 226 6.75 -6.05 -9.02
N ARG A 227 7.60 -7.09 -8.94
CA ARG A 227 8.99 -7.03 -9.37
C ARG A 227 9.09 -6.66 -10.85
N ASN A 228 8.30 -7.30 -11.71
CA ASN A 228 8.27 -6.97 -13.13
C ASN A 228 7.82 -5.53 -13.37
N HIS A 229 6.77 -5.06 -12.69
CA HIS A 229 6.35 -3.66 -12.78
C HIS A 229 7.47 -2.69 -12.37
N MET A 230 8.17 -2.99 -11.28
CA MET A 230 9.24 -2.14 -10.76
C MET A 230 10.41 -2.07 -11.73
N VAL A 231 10.81 -3.21 -12.31
CA VAL A 231 11.90 -3.30 -13.28
C VAL A 231 11.53 -2.63 -14.62
N GLU A 232 10.34 -2.93 -15.17
CA GLU A 232 9.91 -2.41 -16.47
C GLU A 232 9.73 -0.89 -16.46
N LYS A 233 9.21 -0.33 -15.35
CA LYS A 233 9.01 1.12 -15.23
C LYS A 233 10.20 1.86 -14.61
N GLY A 234 11.21 1.14 -14.13
CA GLY A 234 12.33 1.73 -13.40
C GLY A 234 11.92 2.31 -12.04
N HIS A 235 10.89 1.74 -11.42
CA HIS A 235 10.38 2.10 -10.09
C HIS A 235 11.10 1.37 -8.95
N CYS A 236 12.36 0.99 -9.15
CA CYS A 236 13.22 0.41 -8.12
C CYS A 236 13.91 1.51 -7.29
N LYS A 237 13.23 2.62 -7.04
CA LYS A 237 13.74 3.77 -6.28
C LYS A 237 12.76 4.07 -5.16
N MET A 238 13.27 4.40 -3.99
CA MET A 238 12.41 4.85 -2.90
C MET A 238 11.99 6.30 -3.11
N LEU A 239 10.71 6.58 -2.88
CA LEU A 239 10.17 7.93 -2.90
C LEU A 239 10.57 8.62 -1.59
N HIS A 240 11.45 9.60 -1.65
CA HIS A 240 12.00 10.31 -0.49
C HIS A 240 11.62 11.79 -0.50
N GLU A 241 10.40 12.09 -0.96
CA GLU A 241 9.88 13.45 -1.04
C GLU A 241 8.43 13.48 -0.52
N GLY A 242 8.03 14.63 0.02
CA GLY A 242 6.65 14.88 0.45
C GLY A 242 6.20 14.01 1.62
N ALA A 243 4.95 13.54 1.58
CA ALA A 243 4.34 12.78 2.66
C ALA A 243 5.02 11.41 2.90
N ALA A 244 5.69 10.85 1.89
CA ALA A 244 6.42 9.60 2.02
C ALA A 244 7.66 9.73 2.93
N LEU A 245 8.20 10.94 3.11
CA LEU A 245 9.31 11.18 4.02
C LEU A 245 8.92 10.83 5.47
N ALA A 246 7.67 11.11 5.86
CA ALA A 246 7.14 10.81 7.18
C ALA A 246 7.15 9.29 7.49
N GLU A 247 7.06 8.43 6.47
CA GLU A 247 7.09 6.98 6.66
C GLU A 247 8.48 6.44 6.96
N TYR A 248 9.54 7.15 6.58
CA TYR A 248 10.92 6.70 6.73
C TYR A 248 11.67 7.39 7.87
N VAL A 249 11.04 8.34 8.59
CA VAL A 249 11.69 9.16 9.64
C VAL A 249 12.38 8.28 10.69
N ASP A 250 11.75 7.19 11.10
CA ASP A 250 12.28 6.31 12.16
C ASP A 250 13.62 5.66 11.79
N PHE A 251 13.98 5.58 10.50
CA PHE A 251 15.23 4.98 10.02
C PHE A 251 16.36 6.01 9.78
N TYR A 252 16.05 7.30 9.91
CA TYR A 252 16.96 8.39 9.58
C TYR A 252 17.14 9.34 10.77
N ASP A 253 18.39 9.75 11.00
CA ASP A 253 18.73 10.78 11.97
C ASP A 253 19.43 11.95 11.30
N TYR A 254 18.64 13.00 11.07
CA TYR A 254 19.12 14.26 10.52
C TYR A 254 19.62 15.24 11.59
N SER A 255 19.62 14.87 12.88
CA SER A 255 20.01 15.77 13.96
C SER A 255 21.42 16.33 13.73
N SER A 256 22.36 15.48 13.28
CA SER A 256 23.75 15.84 12.94
C SER A 256 23.91 16.85 11.79
N SER A 257 22.87 17.08 10.99
CA SER A 257 22.90 18.06 9.89
C SER A 257 22.58 19.49 10.33
N TYR A 258 22.04 19.68 11.53
CA TYR A 258 21.69 21.00 12.05
C TYR A 258 22.92 21.68 12.70
N PRO A 259 23.25 22.93 12.29
CA PRO A 259 24.43 23.65 12.79
C PRO A 259 24.45 23.91 14.30
N ASP A 260 23.27 23.89 14.94
CA ASP A 260 23.08 24.16 16.37
C ASP A 260 22.97 22.88 17.21
N HIS A 261 23.37 21.72 16.68
CA HIS A 261 23.29 20.46 17.41
C HIS A 261 24.23 20.47 18.62
N ALA A 262 23.64 20.47 19.82
CA ALA A 262 24.31 20.28 21.09
C ALA A 262 23.83 18.96 21.68
N ASP A 263 24.75 18.17 22.25
CA ASP A 263 24.51 16.79 22.72
C ASP A 263 23.37 16.64 23.77
N ASP A 264 22.89 17.75 24.35
CA ASP A 264 21.84 17.81 25.38
C ASP A 264 20.47 18.33 24.85
N MET A 265 20.29 18.51 23.53
CA MET A 265 19.03 19.00 22.95
C MET A 265 18.01 17.87 22.81
N ASP A 266 16.78 18.09 23.30
CA ASP A 266 15.69 17.11 23.23
C ASP A 266 15.23 16.94 21.77
N ILE A 267 15.28 15.71 21.24
CA ILE A 267 15.05 15.40 19.82
C ILE A 267 13.61 15.74 19.39
N ASP A 268 12.68 15.72 20.35
CA ASP A 268 11.25 16.02 20.16
C ASP A 268 10.90 17.50 20.42
N GLU A 269 11.87 18.37 20.70
CA GLU A 269 11.63 19.79 20.92
C GLU A 269 11.22 20.48 19.61
N GLU A 270 9.98 20.98 19.57
CA GLU A 270 9.42 21.69 18.41
C GLU A 270 10.21 22.99 18.18
N LEU A 271 11.23 22.92 17.32
CA LEU A 271 12.03 24.07 16.93
C LEU A 271 11.13 25.14 16.29
N GLU A 272 11.26 26.38 16.77
CA GLU A 272 10.63 27.53 16.10
C GLU A 272 11.05 27.52 14.64
N ALA A 273 10.06 27.50 13.73
CA ALA A 273 10.31 27.47 12.31
C ALA A 273 11.34 28.57 11.96
N PRO A 274 12.38 28.25 11.17
CA PRO A 274 13.41 29.21 10.84
C PRO A 274 12.74 30.48 10.31
N PRO A 275 13.26 31.67 10.64
CA PRO A 275 12.64 32.93 10.24
C PRO A 275 12.34 32.85 8.75
N THR A 276 11.05 33.03 8.41
CA THR A 276 10.59 32.98 7.03
C THR A 276 11.52 33.89 6.22
N LEU A 277 12.25 33.31 5.26
CA LEU A 277 13.16 34.09 4.43
C LEU A 277 12.36 35.25 3.86
N ASP A 278 12.80 36.48 4.12
CA ASP A 278 12.20 37.69 3.56
C ASP A 278 12.35 37.61 2.03
N ALA A 279 11.33 37.03 1.42
CA ALA A 279 11.22 36.81 -0.01
C ALA A 279 10.31 37.90 -0.55
N ASP A 280 10.91 38.97 -1.06
CA ASP A 280 10.21 39.86 -1.97
C ASP A 280 9.97 39.10 -3.30
N ASP A 281 8.94 39.47 -4.07
CA ASP A 281 8.59 38.85 -5.37
C ASP A 281 9.78 38.72 -6.36
N PHE A 282 10.86 39.46 -6.14
CA PHE A 282 12.00 39.58 -7.04
C PHE A 282 13.37 39.26 -6.42
N GLN A 283 13.47 39.06 -5.10
CA GLN A 283 14.73 38.78 -4.41
C GLN A 283 14.51 37.96 -3.13
N MET A 284 15.47 37.11 -2.79
CA MET A 284 15.49 36.33 -1.56
C MET A 284 16.81 36.58 -0.84
N VAL A 285 16.74 36.99 0.42
CA VAL A 285 17.93 37.17 1.27
C VAL A 285 18.15 35.89 2.07
N LEU A 286 19.32 35.27 1.94
CA LEU A 286 19.68 34.08 2.71
C LEU A 286 20.12 34.45 4.13
N PRO A 287 20.08 33.49 5.08
CA PRO A 287 20.63 33.68 6.42
C PRO A 287 22.13 34.01 6.42
N SER A 288 22.85 33.65 5.36
CA SER A 288 24.25 34.03 5.13
C SER A 288 24.44 35.50 4.73
N GLY A 289 23.36 36.27 4.53
CA GLY A 289 23.37 37.65 4.05
C GLY A 289 23.51 37.80 2.54
N ALA A 290 23.62 36.70 1.79
CA ALA A 290 23.62 36.73 0.33
C ALA A 290 22.23 37.07 -0.22
N VAL A 291 22.16 37.79 -1.35
CA VAL A 291 20.89 38.14 -2.01
C VAL A 291 20.80 37.42 -3.36
N ILE A 292 19.79 36.56 -3.52
CA ILE A 292 19.49 35.84 -4.76
C ILE A 292 18.34 36.52 -5.48
N GLY A 293 18.57 36.95 -6.72
CA GLY A 293 17.55 37.57 -7.56
C GLY A 293 16.67 36.56 -8.31
N HIS A 294 15.41 36.92 -8.56
CA HIS A 294 14.46 36.07 -9.29
C HIS A 294 14.79 35.98 -10.80
N ARG A 295 14.54 34.80 -11.40
CA ARG A 295 14.84 34.50 -12.81
C ARG A 295 14.18 35.45 -13.82
N SER A 296 13.03 36.06 -13.47
CA SER A 296 12.34 37.03 -14.34
C SER A 296 13.19 38.26 -14.64
N LEU A 297 14.08 38.64 -13.72
CA LEU A 297 14.97 39.80 -13.85
C LEU A 297 16.32 39.46 -14.48
N LEU A 298 16.53 38.23 -14.95
CA LEU A 298 17.79 37.79 -15.56
C LEU A 298 18.26 38.71 -16.70
N ARG A 299 17.32 39.27 -17.47
CA ARG A 299 17.64 40.24 -18.52
C ARG A 299 18.32 41.49 -17.96
N TYR A 300 17.91 41.96 -16.79
CA TYR A 300 18.50 43.13 -16.13
C TYR A 300 19.81 42.78 -15.44
N TYR A 301 19.90 41.61 -14.79
CA TYR A 301 21.14 41.15 -14.15
C TYR A 301 22.29 40.92 -15.16
N LYS A 302 21.97 40.60 -16.41
CA LYS A 302 22.96 40.49 -17.49
C LYS A 302 23.36 41.84 -18.12
N GLN A 303 22.65 42.93 -17.82
CA GLN A 303 23.00 44.25 -18.36
C GLN A 303 24.25 44.80 -17.70
N ARG A 304 25.19 45.28 -18.52
CA ARG A 304 26.35 46.05 -18.06
C ARG A 304 26.12 47.52 -18.42
N ILE A 305 25.57 48.27 -17.48
CA ILE A 305 25.34 49.70 -17.65
C ILE A 305 26.62 50.45 -17.26
N ASN A 306 27.07 51.37 -18.11
CA ASN A 306 28.21 52.23 -17.78
C ASN A 306 27.78 53.24 -16.69
N PRO A 307 28.39 53.23 -15.50
CA PRO A 307 27.97 54.07 -14.37
C PRO A 307 28.14 55.58 -14.65
N ASN A 308 29.02 55.94 -15.59
CA ASN A 308 29.30 57.33 -15.95
C ASN A 308 28.47 57.86 -17.13
N ARG A 309 27.57 57.04 -17.70
CA ARG A 309 26.75 57.45 -18.84
C ARG A 309 25.43 58.01 -18.32
N ALA A 310 25.27 59.32 -18.33
CA ALA A 310 24.01 59.97 -18.03
C ALA A 310 22.91 59.47 -18.99
N VAL A 311 21.89 58.81 -18.45
CA VAL A 311 20.74 58.33 -19.23
C VAL A 311 19.81 59.51 -19.44
N VAL A 312 19.79 60.05 -20.66
CA VAL A 312 18.85 61.11 -21.04
C VAL A 312 17.53 60.46 -21.41
N VAL A 313 16.45 60.75 -20.67
CA VAL A 313 15.10 60.32 -21.04
C VAL A 313 14.75 61.00 -22.36
N ALA A 314 14.63 60.22 -23.44
CA ALA A 314 14.24 60.73 -24.73
C ALA A 314 12.81 61.31 -24.62
N LYS A 315 12.68 62.64 -24.74
CA LYS A 315 11.39 63.31 -24.81
C LYS A 315 10.66 62.80 -26.06
N LYS A 316 9.48 62.20 -25.89
CA LYS A 316 8.65 61.75 -27.02
C LYS A 316 8.38 62.95 -27.94
N SER A 317 8.83 62.86 -29.18
CA SER A 317 8.54 63.85 -30.22
C SER A 317 7.03 63.93 -30.43
N THR A 318 6.46 65.13 -30.31
CA THR A 318 5.05 65.42 -30.56
C THR A 318 4.72 65.58 -32.05
N GLN A 319 5.57 65.10 -32.96
CA GLN A 319 5.24 65.13 -34.39
C GLN A 319 4.22 64.04 -34.72
N ARG A 320 2.94 64.46 -34.80
CA ARG A 320 1.88 63.71 -35.45
C ARG A 320 2.28 63.49 -36.91
N LEU A 321 2.52 62.24 -37.29
CA LEU A 321 2.69 61.84 -38.69
C LEU A 321 1.39 62.14 -39.45
N HIS A 322 1.44 63.04 -40.44
CA HIS A 322 0.37 63.19 -41.40
C HIS A 322 0.32 61.92 -42.27
N LYS A 323 -0.80 61.19 -42.17
CA LYS A 323 -1.17 60.15 -43.13
C LYS A 323 -1.40 60.81 -44.49
N VAL A 324 -0.70 60.33 -45.51
CA VAL A 324 -1.05 60.51 -46.92
C VAL A 324 -1.68 59.22 -47.42
#